data_AF-A0A2D5SBJ2-F1
#
_entry.id   AF-A0A2D5SBJ2-F1
#
_cell.length_a   1.000
_cell.length_b   1.000
_cell.length_c   1.000
_cell.angle_alpha   90.00
_cell.angle_beta   90.00
_cell.angle_gamma   90.00
#
_symmetry.space_group_name_H-M   'P 1'
#
loop_
_entity.id
_entity.type
_entity.pdbx_description
1 polymer ?
#
loop_
_entity_poly.entity_id
_entity_poly.type
_entity_poly.pdbx_seq_one_letter_code
_entity_poly.pdbx_strand_id
1 'polypeptide(L)'
;MTWRPTDRVESGELDNTVRGRVTGWIRLFGRLEPLTLELRGDCHPDLAGWRFRIVRRAPVPDWAEAVALDGLATEQFGEVGDITADQLLRHHNCSVEELLDQLCAGEQPPSDLRKALCIEWNSTQNGRVVIQDTRLGVARVGVRTFELPKEDLHEKAESAQRQIDILRHQGLIQEIGPGVMIFCGNVDDSPNLRSTVDRHPHEIELTTRDSLAGNELIDGDPQTDKGER
;
A
#
# COMPACT_ATOMS: atom_id res chain seq x y z
N MET A 1 -4.39 -16.86 -0.67
CA MET A 1 -5.01 -15.64 -0.08
C MET A 1 -3.88 -14.73 0.37
N THR A 2 -4.06 -13.41 0.31
CA THR A 2 -3.04 -12.43 0.68
C THR A 2 -3.60 -11.46 1.71
N TRP A 3 -2.92 -11.30 2.84
CA TRP A 3 -3.27 -10.40 3.93
C TRP A 3 -2.48 -9.10 3.84
N ARG A 4 -3.14 -7.96 4.07
CA ARG A 4 -2.51 -6.63 4.06
C ARG A 4 -2.89 -5.78 5.28
N PRO A 5 -2.44 -6.14 6.50
CA PRO A 5 -2.82 -5.44 7.73
C PRO A 5 -2.03 -4.13 7.96
N THR A 6 -1.48 -3.50 6.92
CA THR A 6 -0.58 -2.34 7.00
C THR A 6 -1.11 -1.23 7.90
N ASP A 7 -2.35 -0.79 7.67
CA ASP A 7 -2.95 0.33 8.40
C ASP A 7 -3.29 -0.02 9.84
N ARG A 8 -3.24 -1.31 10.21
CA ARG A 8 -3.48 -1.78 11.58
C ARG A 8 -2.19 -1.87 12.41
N VAL A 9 -1.01 -1.70 11.83
CA VAL A 9 0.24 -1.84 12.59
C VAL A 9 0.39 -0.74 13.64
N GLU A 10 0.41 -1.11 14.92
CA GLU A 10 0.62 -0.18 16.02
C GLU A 10 2.11 -0.09 16.37
N SER A 11 2.74 -1.24 16.56
CA SER A 11 4.16 -1.38 16.92
C SER A 11 4.64 -2.79 16.63
N GLY A 12 5.94 -3.02 16.71
CA GLY A 12 6.51 -4.36 16.61
C GLY A 12 8.00 -4.35 16.87
N GLU A 13 8.55 -5.53 17.10
CA GLU A 13 9.99 -5.76 17.20
C GLU A 13 10.31 -7.04 16.45
N LEU A 14 11.28 -6.97 15.53
CA LEU A 14 11.79 -8.12 14.80
C LEU A 14 13.29 -8.26 15.04
N ASP A 15 13.74 -9.51 15.00
CA ASP A 15 15.11 -9.92 15.26
C ASP A 15 15.57 -10.83 14.12
N ASN A 16 16.53 -10.33 13.34
CA ASN A 16 17.28 -11.11 12.36
C ASN A 16 18.77 -11.09 12.71
N THR A 17 19.10 -11.21 14.00
CA THR A 17 20.49 -11.31 14.48
C THR A 17 21.07 -12.72 14.31
N VAL A 18 20.21 -13.71 14.06
CA VAL A 18 20.62 -15.09 13.74
C VAL A 18 20.35 -15.32 12.26
N ARG A 19 21.39 -15.72 11.52
CA ARG A 19 21.28 -15.95 10.08
C ARG A 19 20.26 -17.06 9.75
N GLY A 20 19.50 -16.85 8.69
CA GLY A 20 18.44 -17.74 8.22
C GLY A 20 17.20 -17.75 9.10
N ARG A 21 17.08 -16.83 10.07
CA ARG A 21 15.95 -16.78 10.99
C ARG A 21 15.53 -15.34 11.29
N VAL A 22 14.22 -15.09 11.17
CA VAL A 22 13.60 -13.85 11.65
C VAL A 22 12.57 -14.22 12.71
N THR A 23 12.70 -13.67 13.91
CA THR A 23 11.69 -13.83 14.97
C THR A 23 11.21 -12.48 15.47
N GLY A 24 10.06 -12.46 16.16
CA GLY A 24 9.61 -11.25 16.83
C GLY A 24 8.11 -11.17 16.98
N TRP A 25 7.59 -9.95 17.07
CA TRP A 25 6.16 -9.71 17.22
C TRP A 25 5.71 -8.40 16.56
N ILE A 26 4.45 -8.36 16.17
CA ILE A 26 3.78 -7.18 15.60
C ILE A 26 2.43 -7.01 16.26
N ARG A 27 2.20 -5.87 16.91
CA ARG A 27 0.90 -5.53 17.48
C ARG A 27 0.05 -4.82 16.43
N LEU A 28 -1.19 -5.29 16.29
CA LEU A 28 -2.18 -4.73 15.38
C LEU A 28 -3.34 -4.13 16.15
N PHE A 29 -3.78 -2.94 15.75
CA PHE A 29 -4.99 -2.30 16.27
C PHE A 29 -6.23 -3.16 15.98
N GLY A 30 -7.05 -3.35 17.02
CA GLY A 30 -8.23 -4.22 16.97
C GLY A 30 -7.94 -5.68 17.33
N ARG A 31 -6.72 -6.01 17.78
CA ARG A 31 -6.38 -7.32 18.36
C ARG A 31 -5.82 -7.15 19.76
N LEU A 32 -6.20 -8.07 20.66
CA LEU A 32 -5.64 -8.13 22.00
C LEU A 32 -4.22 -8.72 21.99
N GLU A 33 -4.02 -9.77 21.21
CA GLU A 33 -2.75 -10.48 21.10
C GLU A 33 -1.92 -9.96 19.91
N PRO A 34 -0.62 -9.67 20.10
CA PRO A 34 0.27 -9.37 18.99
C PRO A 34 0.52 -10.63 18.17
N LEU A 35 0.73 -10.45 16.86
CA LEU A 35 1.27 -11.52 16.03
C LEU A 35 2.66 -11.88 16.54
N THR A 36 2.97 -13.17 16.65
CA THR A 36 4.32 -13.67 16.93
C THR A 36 4.87 -14.31 15.66
N LEU A 37 6.09 -13.95 15.29
CA LEU A 37 6.71 -14.39 14.05
C LEU A 37 7.87 -15.33 14.36
N GLU A 38 7.90 -16.46 13.67
CA GLU A 38 9.04 -17.36 13.58
C GLU A 38 9.20 -17.81 12.12
N LEU A 39 10.08 -17.11 11.41
CA LEU A 39 10.24 -17.23 9.97
C LEU A 39 11.65 -17.76 9.62
N ARG A 40 11.70 -18.54 8.55
CA ARG A 40 12.95 -19.02 7.94
C ARG A 40 13.36 -18.08 6.81
N GLY A 41 14.63 -17.72 6.78
CA GLY A 41 15.20 -16.75 5.83
C GLY A 41 15.76 -15.52 6.51
N ASP A 42 16.28 -14.58 5.72
CA ASP A 42 16.94 -13.37 6.18
C ASP A 42 16.27 -12.12 5.63
N CYS A 43 16.40 -11.01 6.37
CA CYS A 43 15.99 -9.70 5.89
C CYS A 43 16.90 -9.22 4.75
N HIS A 44 16.49 -8.15 4.07
CA HIS A 44 17.33 -7.44 3.11
C HIS A 44 18.59 -6.85 3.75
N PRO A 45 19.61 -6.47 2.96
CA PRO A 45 20.91 -6.04 3.47
C PRO A 45 20.88 -4.89 4.47
N ASP A 46 19.85 -4.04 4.43
CA ASP A 46 19.68 -2.90 5.33
C ASP A 46 19.23 -3.30 6.75
N LEU A 47 18.63 -4.49 6.90
CA LEU A 47 18.10 -5.04 8.16
C LEU A 47 18.73 -6.38 8.56
N ALA A 48 19.43 -7.05 7.65
CA ALA A 48 20.11 -8.31 7.93
C ALA A 48 21.14 -8.15 9.06
N GLY A 49 21.08 -9.04 10.05
CA GLY A 49 21.93 -8.98 11.24
C GLY A 49 21.45 -8.00 12.31
N TRP A 50 20.32 -7.32 12.13
CA TRP A 50 19.79 -6.38 13.11
C TRP A 50 18.59 -6.94 13.87
N ARG A 51 18.48 -6.51 15.12
CA ARG A 51 17.20 -6.40 15.82
C ARG A 51 16.67 -4.97 15.63
N PHE A 52 15.37 -4.81 15.40
CA PHE A 52 14.79 -3.50 15.16
C PHE A 52 13.33 -3.41 15.61
N ARG A 53 12.90 -2.20 15.94
CA ARG A 53 11.52 -1.87 16.27
C ARG A 53 10.84 -1.16 15.11
N ILE A 54 9.56 -1.48 14.90
CA ILE A 54 8.72 -0.78 13.95
C ILE A 54 8.28 0.55 14.57
N VAL A 55 8.51 1.64 13.85
CA VAL A 55 8.16 3.00 14.27
C VAL A 55 7.20 3.60 13.26
N ARG A 56 6.07 4.12 13.75
CA ARG A 56 5.13 4.90 12.95
C ARG A 56 5.58 6.36 12.89
N ARG A 57 5.78 6.86 11.67
CA ARG A 57 6.26 8.22 11.36
C ARG A 57 5.12 9.21 11.11
N ALA A 58 3.96 8.72 10.69
CA ALA A 58 2.78 9.51 10.40
C ALA A 58 1.51 8.73 10.78
N PRO A 59 0.39 9.43 11.08
CA PRO A 59 -0.86 8.79 11.47
C PRO A 59 -1.41 7.89 10.35
N VAL A 60 -2.26 6.94 10.74
CA VAL A 60 -3.09 6.19 9.79
C VAL A 60 -4.12 7.17 9.21
N PRO A 61 -4.33 7.23 7.89
CA PRO A 61 -5.34 8.10 7.32
C PRO A 61 -6.74 7.65 7.67
N ASP A 62 -7.65 8.61 7.72
CA ASP A 62 -9.05 8.37 8.03
C ASP A 62 -9.78 7.53 6.96
N TRP A 63 -9.25 7.53 5.72
CA TRP A 63 -9.77 6.71 4.62
C TRP A 63 -9.28 5.26 4.63
N ALA A 64 -8.35 4.90 5.51
CA ALA A 64 -7.82 3.54 5.57
C ALA A 64 -8.93 2.55 5.97
N GLU A 65 -9.23 1.59 5.11
CA GLU A 65 -10.29 0.64 5.36
C GLU A 65 -10.01 -0.25 6.58
N ALA A 66 -11.07 -0.48 7.34
CA ALA A 66 -11.02 -1.41 8.45
C ALA A 66 -10.91 -2.86 7.92
N VAL A 67 -9.69 -3.36 7.73
CA VAL A 67 -9.45 -4.77 7.40
C VAL A 67 -9.92 -5.68 8.55
N ALA A 68 -10.83 -6.62 8.26
CA ALA A 68 -11.21 -7.66 9.22
C ALA A 68 -10.01 -8.58 9.44
N LEU A 69 -9.60 -8.73 10.70
CA LEU A 69 -8.44 -9.55 11.09
C LEU A 69 -8.85 -10.96 11.57
N ASP A 70 -10.15 -11.27 11.49
CA ASP A 70 -10.70 -12.57 11.83
C ASP A 70 -10.18 -13.63 10.87
N GLY A 71 -9.46 -14.62 11.41
CA GLY A 71 -8.79 -15.65 10.63
C GLY A 71 -7.29 -15.45 10.43
N LEU A 72 -6.73 -14.28 10.75
CA LEU A 72 -5.28 -14.12 10.85
C LEU A 72 -4.80 -14.76 12.17
N ALA A 73 -3.97 -15.81 12.06
CA ALA A 73 -3.48 -16.55 13.22
C ALA A 73 -2.53 -15.67 14.05
N THR A 74 -2.54 -15.84 15.38
CA THR A 74 -1.62 -15.11 16.26
C THR A 74 -0.17 -15.57 16.01
N GLU A 75 0.05 -16.89 15.93
CA GLU A 75 1.37 -17.46 15.66
C GLU A 75 1.61 -17.58 14.15
N GLN A 76 2.68 -16.96 13.67
CA GLN A 76 3.06 -16.91 12.27
C GLN A 76 4.35 -17.69 12.04
N PHE A 77 4.21 -18.87 11.44
CA PHE A 77 5.33 -19.69 10.99
C PHE A 77 5.42 -19.66 9.47
N GLY A 78 6.64 -19.65 8.91
CA GLY A 78 6.80 -19.73 7.46
C GLY A 78 8.13 -19.23 6.95
N GLU A 79 8.11 -18.69 5.74
CA GLU A 79 9.29 -18.19 5.04
C GLU A 79 9.26 -16.67 4.90
N VAL A 80 10.41 -16.06 5.05
CA VAL A 80 10.62 -14.64 4.77
C VAL A 80 10.44 -14.38 3.28
N GLY A 81 9.64 -13.36 2.94
CA GLY A 81 9.60 -12.79 1.61
C GLY A 81 10.55 -11.59 1.53
N ASP A 82 9.98 -10.40 1.41
CA ASP A 82 10.74 -9.14 1.45
C ASP A 82 10.60 -8.42 2.79
N ILE A 83 11.69 -8.34 3.55
CA ILE A 83 11.77 -7.52 4.77
C ILE A 83 12.87 -6.48 4.59
N THR A 84 12.50 -5.22 4.35
CA THR A 84 13.40 -4.08 4.11
C THR A 84 12.80 -2.77 4.58
N ALA A 85 13.62 -1.81 5.02
CA ALA A 85 13.24 -0.43 5.31
C ALA A 85 13.68 0.57 4.22
N ASP A 86 14.29 0.08 3.14
CA ASP A 86 14.88 0.88 2.07
C ASP A 86 14.10 0.81 0.74
N GLN A 87 12.92 0.19 0.73
CA GLN A 87 12.08 0.17 -0.47
C GLN A 87 11.58 1.57 -0.82
N LEU A 88 11.76 2.00 -2.07
CA LEU A 88 11.26 3.29 -2.54
C LEU A 88 9.84 3.13 -3.09
N LEU A 89 8.90 3.90 -2.54
CA LEU A 89 7.52 3.98 -3.00
C LEU A 89 7.17 5.42 -3.37
N ARG A 90 6.32 5.56 -4.38
CA ARG A 90 5.66 6.83 -4.68
C ARG A 90 4.72 7.20 -3.54
N HIS A 91 4.90 8.39 -3.01
CA HIS A 91 4.03 8.99 -2.01
C HIS A 91 3.36 10.22 -2.62
N HIS A 92 2.05 10.33 -2.44
CA HIS A 92 1.28 11.51 -2.85
C HIS A 92 1.03 12.38 -1.62
N ASN A 93 1.33 13.67 -1.73
CA ASN A 93 1.22 14.61 -0.60
C ASN A 93 -0.16 15.28 -0.49
N CYS A 94 -1.16 14.81 -1.24
CA CYS A 94 -2.51 15.36 -1.30
C CYS A 94 -3.53 14.41 -0.66
N SER A 95 -4.74 14.91 -0.38
CA SER A 95 -5.84 14.04 0.06
C SER A 95 -6.22 13.05 -1.04
N VAL A 96 -7.00 12.02 -0.69
CA VAL A 96 -7.53 11.08 -1.70
C VAL A 96 -8.49 11.78 -2.65
N GLU A 97 -9.31 12.72 -2.17
CA GLU A 97 -10.19 13.48 -3.07
C GLU A 97 -9.38 14.34 -4.04
N GLU A 98 -8.39 15.09 -3.55
CA GLU A 98 -7.51 15.91 -4.40
C GLU A 98 -6.72 15.05 -5.41
N LEU A 99 -6.28 13.86 -4.98
CA LEU A 99 -5.63 12.87 -5.83
C LEU A 99 -6.57 12.43 -6.96
N LEU A 100 -7.82 12.09 -6.63
CA LEU A 100 -8.81 11.65 -7.61
C LEU A 100 -9.20 12.78 -8.57
N ASP A 101 -9.38 14.00 -8.07
CA ASP A 101 -9.73 15.16 -8.89
C ASP A 101 -8.61 15.47 -9.90
N GLN A 102 -7.35 15.44 -9.46
CA GLN A 102 -6.20 15.66 -10.34
C GLN A 102 -6.06 14.54 -11.38
N LEU A 103 -6.23 13.28 -10.98
CA LEU A 103 -6.20 12.15 -11.91
C LEU A 103 -7.34 12.22 -12.94
N CYS A 104 -8.55 12.61 -12.52
CA CYS A 104 -9.69 12.83 -13.41
C CYS A 104 -9.46 14.01 -14.37
N ALA A 105 -8.73 15.04 -13.94
CA ALA A 105 -8.30 16.15 -14.78
C ALA A 105 -7.14 15.80 -15.73
N GLY A 106 -6.58 14.59 -15.63
CA GLY A 106 -5.41 14.15 -16.41
C GLY A 106 -4.09 14.74 -15.92
N GLU A 107 -4.08 15.37 -14.75
CA GLU A 107 -2.89 15.92 -14.11
C GLU A 107 -2.15 14.83 -13.31
N GLN A 108 -0.82 14.96 -13.19
CA GLN A 108 -0.05 14.11 -12.29
C GLN A 108 0.11 14.78 -10.92
N PRO A 109 -0.45 14.18 -9.86
CA PRO A 109 -0.37 14.75 -8.53
C PRO A 109 1.08 14.89 -8.05
N PRO A 110 1.40 15.98 -7.33
CA PRO A 110 2.70 16.15 -6.71
C PRO A 110 3.04 14.93 -5.86
N SER A 111 4.12 14.26 -6.23
CA SER A 111 4.53 13.04 -5.58
C SER A 111 6.03 12.94 -5.46
N ASP A 112 6.48 12.38 -4.35
CA ASP A 112 7.88 12.16 -4.03
C ASP A 112 8.11 10.68 -3.75
N LEU A 113 9.32 10.18 -4.05
CA LEU A 113 9.69 8.84 -3.61
C LEU A 113 10.11 8.90 -2.14
N ARG A 114 9.55 8.00 -1.33
CA ARG A 114 9.91 7.84 0.07
C ARG A 114 10.35 6.42 0.35
N LYS A 115 11.28 6.29 1.28
CA LYS A 115 11.61 5.00 1.89
C LYS A 115 10.39 4.48 2.66
N ALA A 116 10.02 3.25 2.39
CA ALA A 116 8.94 2.52 3.02
C ALA A 116 9.50 1.31 3.74
N LEU A 117 8.88 0.99 4.88
CA LEU A 117 9.04 -0.31 5.49
C LEU A 117 8.17 -1.31 4.73
N CYS A 118 8.80 -2.38 4.27
CA CYS A 118 8.16 -3.57 3.73
C CYS A 118 8.50 -4.76 4.63
N ILE A 119 7.47 -5.47 5.08
CA ILE A 119 7.58 -6.72 5.81
C ILE A 119 6.63 -7.69 5.14
N GLU A 120 7.20 -8.64 4.43
CA GLU A 120 6.47 -9.70 3.75
C GLU A 120 6.95 -11.08 4.22
N TRP A 121 5.99 -11.96 4.45
CA TRP A 121 6.24 -13.37 4.72
C TRP A 121 5.14 -14.25 4.14
N ASN A 122 5.48 -15.52 3.93
CA ASN A 122 4.54 -16.55 3.54
C ASN A 122 4.25 -17.44 4.75
N SER A 123 3.11 -17.19 5.41
CA SER A 123 2.61 -17.97 6.53
C SER A 123 2.11 -19.34 6.07
N THR A 124 2.47 -20.39 6.81
CA THR A 124 1.98 -21.75 6.55
C THR A 124 0.47 -21.89 6.76
N GLN A 125 -0.11 -21.06 7.62
CA GLN A 125 -1.55 -21.08 7.93
C GLN A 125 -2.34 -20.04 7.12
N ASN A 126 -1.78 -18.84 6.95
CA ASN A 126 -2.52 -17.71 6.38
C ASN A 126 -2.14 -17.38 4.94
N GLY A 127 -1.11 -18.00 4.39
CA GLY A 127 -0.54 -17.63 3.10
C GLY A 127 0.28 -16.35 3.18
N ARG A 128 0.31 -15.58 2.10
CA ARG A 128 1.14 -14.38 2.01
C ARG A 128 0.59 -13.27 2.90
N VAL A 129 1.45 -12.64 3.69
CA VAL A 129 1.11 -11.45 4.49
C VAL A 129 2.09 -10.34 4.14
N VAL A 130 1.58 -9.13 3.90
CA VAL A 130 2.37 -7.98 3.48
C VAL A 130 2.00 -6.76 4.32
N ILE A 131 2.98 -6.16 4.96
CA ILE A 131 2.90 -4.83 5.58
C ILE A 131 3.83 -3.94 4.78
N GLN A 132 3.31 -2.86 4.19
CA GLN A 132 4.10 -1.99 3.34
C GLN A 132 3.61 -0.55 3.42
N ASP A 133 4.44 0.35 3.93
CA ASP A 133 4.05 1.77 4.07
C ASP A 133 5.26 2.71 4.18
N THR A 134 5.14 3.87 3.52
CA THR A 134 6.05 5.02 3.67
C THR A 134 5.97 5.69 5.05
N ARG A 135 4.85 5.52 5.74
CA ARG A 135 4.59 6.05 7.09
C ARG A 135 5.12 5.14 8.19
N LEU A 136 5.63 3.96 7.84
CA LEU A 136 6.31 3.05 8.75
C LEU A 136 7.82 3.12 8.51
N GLY A 137 8.57 2.92 9.58
CA GLY A 137 10.02 2.87 9.57
C GLY A 137 10.56 1.98 10.66
N VAL A 138 11.87 2.00 10.85
CA VAL A 138 12.56 1.14 11.81
C VAL A 138 13.48 1.95 12.73
N ALA A 139 13.59 1.51 13.98
CA ALA A 139 14.63 1.90 14.90
C ALA A 139 15.48 0.66 15.24
N ARG A 140 16.76 0.68 14.85
CA ARG A 140 17.70 -0.43 15.11
C ARG A 140 18.01 -0.50 16.61
N VAL A 141 18.07 -1.71 17.14
CA VAL A 141 18.33 -2.00 18.55
C VAL A 141 19.60 -2.83 18.67
N GLY A 142 20.52 -2.38 19.51
CA GLY A 142 21.77 -3.10 19.77
C GLY A 142 22.78 -2.94 18.64
N VAL A 143 23.46 -4.04 18.31
CA VAL A 143 24.53 -4.09 17.30
C VAL A 143 24.17 -5.06 16.18
N ARG A 144 24.72 -4.81 14.99
CA ARG A 144 24.63 -5.74 13.88
C ARG A 144 25.47 -6.99 14.17
N THR A 145 24.90 -8.17 13.99
CA THR A 145 25.61 -9.44 14.26
C THR A 145 26.19 -10.10 13.01
N PHE A 146 25.62 -9.84 11.83
CA PHE A 146 26.16 -10.33 10.56
C PHE A 146 25.78 -9.42 9.39
N GLU A 147 26.51 -9.58 8.29
CA GLU A 147 26.15 -9.01 6.99
C GLU A 147 25.90 -10.15 6.01
N LEU A 148 25.03 -9.91 5.03
CA LEU A 148 24.81 -10.88 3.96
C LEU A 148 26.09 -11.01 3.11
N PRO A 149 26.45 -12.23 2.67
CA PRO A 149 27.54 -12.42 1.73
C PRO A 149 27.25 -11.76 0.39
N LYS A 150 28.30 -11.46 -0.38
CA LYS A 150 28.22 -10.72 -1.65
C LYS A 150 27.30 -11.34 -2.70
N GLU A 151 27.11 -12.65 -2.66
CA GLU A 151 26.25 -13.39 -3.59
C GLU A 151 24.77 -13.07 -3.33
N ASP A 152 24.32 -13.20 -2.08
CA ASP A 152 22.99 -12.79 -1.62
C ASP A 152 22.75 -11.28 -1.89
N LEU A 153 23.80 -10.45 -1.79
CA LEU A 153 23.71 -9.02 -2.15
C LEU A 153 23.44 -8.80 -3.64
N HIS A 154 23.98 -9.65 -4.53
CA HIS A 154 23.81 -9.51 -5.97
C HIS A 154 22.36 -9.77 -6.39
N GLU A 155 21.77 -10.87 -5.91
CA GLU A 155 20.36 -11.21 -6.18
C GLU A 155 19.40 -10.11 -5.70
N LYS A 156 19.67 -9.55 -4.52
CA LYS A 156 18.90 -8.46 -3.93
C LYS A 156 19.11 -7.15 -4.69
N ALA A 157 20.34 -6.87 -5.14
CA ALA A 157 20.65 -5.71 -5.98
C ALA A 157 19.95 -5.78 -7.35
N GLU A 158 19.91 -6.95 -7.99
CA GLU A 158 19.14 -7.14 -9.22
C GLU A 158 17.65 -6.85 -9.00
N SER A 159 17.10 -7.31 -7.89
CA SER A 159 15.69 -7.09 -7.55
C SER A 159 15.40 -5.60 -7.30
N ALA A 160 16.30 -4.89 -6.62
CA ALA A 160 16.24 -3.45 -6.44
C ALA A 160 16.38 -2.69 -7.77
N GLN A 161 17.26 -3.14 -8.66
CA GLN A 161 17.45 -2.55 -9.99
C GLN A 161 16.20 -2.73 -10.85
N ARG A 162 15.58 -3.93 -10.85
CA ARG A 162 14.30 -4.17 -11.55
C ARG A 162 13.21 -3.22 -11.04
N GLN A 163 13.16 -2.95 -9.74
CA GLN A 163 12.21 -2.00 -9.18
C GLN A 163 12.46 -0.57 -9.69
N ILE A 164 13.72 -0.14 -9.74
CA ILE A 164 14.11 1.16 -10.31
C ILE A 164 13.72 1.23 -11.79
N ASP A 165 13.93 0.16 -12.56
CA ASP A 165 13.58 0.11 -13.97
C ASP A 165 12.06 0.20 -14.18
N ILE A 166 11.25 -0.43 -13.32
CA ILE A 166 9.79 -0.29 -13.32
C ILE A 166 9.38 1.16 -13.08
N LEU A 167 9.97 1.81 -12.06
CA LEU A 167 9.67 3.21 -11.77
C LEU A 167 10.08 4.11 -12.96
N ARG A 168 11.23 3.84 -13.59
CA ARG A 168 11.69 4.55 -14.78
C ARG A 168 10.72 4.39 -15.95
N HIS A 169 10.25 3.17 -16.21
CA HIS A 169 9.27 2.89 -17.27
C HIS A 169 7.92 3.57 -17.01
N GLN A 170 7.54 3.77 -15.75
CA GLN A 170 6.34 4.51 -15.36
C GLN A 170 6.52 6.03 -15.48
N GLY A 171 7.67 6.53 -15.94
CA GLY A 171 7.95 7.96 -16.09
C GLY A 171 8.21 8.68 -14.78
N LEU A 172 8.50 7.93 -13.71
CA LEU A 172 8.56 8.45 -12.35
C LEU A 172 9.93 9.00 -11.95
N ILE A 173 10.97 8.50 -12.61
CA ILE A 173 12.36 8.87 -12.41
C ILE A 173 13.08 8.83 -13.76
N GLN A 174 13.95 9.80 -14.01
CA GLN A 174 14.77 9.88 -15.22
C GLN A 174 16.25 9.90 -14.84
N GLU A 175 17.06 9.15 -15.57
CA GLU A 175 18.52 9.20 -15.43
C GLU A 175 19.06 10.39 -16.25
N ILE A 176 19.76 11.32 -15.58
CA ILE A 176 20.39 12.49 -16.22
C ILE A 176 21.91 12.36 -16.34
N GLY A 177 22.46 11.24 -15.85
CA GLY A 177 23.87 10.90 -15.92
C GLY A 177 24.13 9.59 -15.19
N PRO A 178 25.35 9.03 -15.28
CA PRO A 178 25.67 7.73 -14.69
C PRO A 178 25.41 7.74 -13.18
N GLY A 179 24.35 7.04 -12.76
CA GLY A 179 23.96 6.95 -11.35
C GLY A 179 23.30 8.21 -10.77
N VAL A 180 22.94 9.19 -11.61
CA VAL A 180 22.23 10.41 -11.20
C VAL A 180 20.80 10.34 -11.72
N MET A 181 19.86 10.13 -10.81
CA MET A 181 18.43 10.08 -11.09
C MET A 181 17.76 11.36 -10.61
N ILE A 182 16.94 11.97 -11.46
CA ILE A 182 16.03 13.05 -11.07
C ILE A 182 14.59 12.58 -11.05
N PHE A 183 13.82 13.22 -10.18
CA PHE A 183 12.38 13.02 -10.10
C PHE A 183 11.70 13.76 -11.24
N CYS A 184 10.87 13.05 -12.00
CA CYS A 184 9.98 13.68 -12.95
C CYS A 184 8.73 14.16 -12.18
N GLY A 185 8.76 15.43 -11.75
CA GLY A 185 7.64 16.14 -11.16
C GLY A 185 7.63 17.56 -11.70
N ASN A 186 6.92 17.74 -12.82
CA ASN A 186 6.78 18.92 -13.68
C ASN A 186 8.03 19.31 -14.51
N VAL A 187 7.87 19.39 -15.83
CA VAL A 187 7.49 20.60 -16.60
C VAL A 187 7.15 20.13 -18.02
N ASP A 188 6.03 20.63 -18.55
CA ASP A 188 5.73 20.66 -19.99
C ASP A 188 6.98 21.05 -20.79
N ASP A 189 7.57 20.11 -21.52
CA ASP A 189 8.46 20.41 -22.63
C ASP A 189 8.32 19.32 -23.70
N SER A 190 7.14 19.26 -24.30
CA SER A 190 6.99 18.74 -25.65
C SER A 190 6.60 19.90 -26.56
N PRO A 191 7.55 20.55 -27.25
CA PRO A 191 7.21 21.47 -28.32
C PRO A 191 6.90 20.63 -29.55
N ASN A 192 5.82 19.84 -29.55
CA ASN A 192 5.23 19.24 -30.75
C ASN A 192 4.05 18.33 -30.37
N LEU A 193 2.84 18.90 -30.26
CA LEU A 193 1.63 18.24 -30.73
C LEU A 193 0.52 19.28 -30.90
N ARG A 194 0.72 20.19 -31.87
CA ARG A 194 -0.40 20.83 -32.56
C ARG A 194 -0.86 19.91 -33.69
N SER A 195 -2.18 19.84 -33.86
CA SER A 195 -2.96 19.08 -34.85
C SER A 195 -2.93 17.58 -34.58
N THR A 196 -4.05 16.89 -34.36
CA THR A 196 -5.36 16.95 -35.02
C THR A 196 -6.29 16.23 -34.01
N VAL A 197 -7.47 16.71 -33.65
CA VAL A 197 -8.72 16.44 -34.37
C VAL A 197 -9.75 17.45 -33.88
N ASP A 198 -10.21 18.26 -34.82
CA ASP A 198 -11.49 18.95 -34.76
C ASP A 198 -12.58 17.91 -35.06
N ARG A 199 -13.55 17.73 -34.16
CA ARG A 199 -14.93 17.31 -34.47
C ARG A 199 -15.83 17.52 -33.25
N HIS A 200 -16.93 18.21 -33.53
CA HIS A 200 -17.96 18.75 -32.64
C HIS A 200 -18.66 17.77 -31.68
N PRO A 201 -19.32 18.30 -30.63
CA PRO A 201 -20.00 17.53 -29.60
C PRO A 201 -21.38 17.08 -30.08
N HIS A 202 -21.72 15.82 -29.86
CA HIS A 202 -23.10 15.35 -29.87
C HIS A 202 -23.39 14.72 -28.50
N GLU A 203 -24.08 15.51 -27.67
CA GLU A 203 -25.40 15.19 -27.12
C GLU A 203 -25.71 13.68 -26.95
N ILE A 204 -25.76 13.22 -25.69
CA ILE A 204 -26.52 12.03 -25.32
C ILE A 204 -27.43 12.40 -24.15
N GLU A 205 -28.62 12.90 -24.49
CA GLU A 205 -29.82 12.66 -23.71
C GLU A 205 -30.16 11.17 -23.79
N LEU A 206 -30.46 10.55 -22.65
CA LEU A 206 -31.22 9.30 -22.62
C LEU A 206 -32.43 9.49 -21.71
N THR A 207 -33.54 9.90 -22.32
CA THR A 207 -34.87 9.71 -21.77
C THR A 207 -35.71 8.81 -22.67
N THR A 208 -36.30 7.80 -22.01
CA THR A 208 -37.58 7.11 -22.28
C THR A 208 -37.74 6.15 -23.46
N ARG A 209 -38.15 4.92 -23.10
CA ARG A 209 -39.45 4.27 -23.40
C ARG A 209 -39.35 2.79 -22.97
N ASP A 210 -40.37 2.08 -22.52
CA ASP A 210 -41.75 2.37 -22.13
C ASP A 210 -42.22 1.13 -21.34
N SER A 211 -43.22 1.35 -20.50
CA SER A 211 -43.97 0.39 -19.69
C SER A 211 -44.59 -0.78 -20.47
N LEU A 212 -44.87 -1.86 -19.73
CA LEU A 212 -46.16 -2.57 -19.54
C LEU A 212 -45.81 -3.92 -18.87
N ALA A 213 -46.38 -4.37 -17.74
CA ALA A 213 -47.76 -4.27 -17.32
C ALA A 213 -47.93 -4.56 -15.80
N GLY A 214 -48.98 -3.96 -15.22
CA GLY A 214 -49.90 -4.61 -14.29
C GLY A 214 -49.43 -4.87 -12.85
N ASN A 215 -49.83 -4.02 -11.91
CA ASN A 215 -50.94 -4.38 -11.02
C ASN A 215 -51.44 -3.17 -10.20
N GLU A 216 -52.75 -3.08 -10.16
CA GLU A 216 -53.58 -2.11 -9.46
C GLU A 216 -53.75 -2.43 -7.96
N LEU A 217 -54.13 -1.38 -7.22
CA LEU A 217 -54.98 -1.35 -6.02
C LEU A 217 -54.42 -1.85 -4.69
N ILE A 218 -54.05 -0.91 -3.80
CA ILE A 218 -54.57 -0.85 -2.42
C ILE A 218 -54.78 0.63 -2.05
N ASP A 219 -56.06 1.01 -1.89
CA ASP A 219 -56.51 2.28 -1.35
C ASP A 219 -56.11 2.43 0.12
N GLY A 220 -55.72 3.66 0.48
CA GLY A 220 -55.46 4.07 1.85
C GLY A 220 -56.76 4.34 2.60
N ASP A 221 -56.85 3.79 3.80
CA ASP A 221 -57.89 4.10 4.79
C ASP A 221 -57.41 5.30 5.64
N PRO A 222 -58.20 6.38 5.81
CA PRO A 222 -57.80 7.52 6.61
C PRO A 222 -58.11 7.31 8.10
N GLN A 223 -57.27 7.91 8.91
CA GLN A 223 -57.31 7.88 10.37
C GLN A 223 -58.67 8.27 10.97
N THR A 224 -59.05 7.47 11.95
CA THR A 224 -59.97 7.74 13.05
C THR A 224 -59.44 8.85 13.97
N ASP A 225 -60.26 9.87 14.28
CA ASP A 225 -60.36 10.40 15.65
C ASP A 225 -61.67 11.17 15.90
N LYS A 226 -62.32 10.77 17.00
CA LYS A 226 -63.24 11.49 17.92
C LYS A 226 -64.48 12.25 17.42
N GLY A 227 -65.60 11.90 18.05
CA GLY A 227 -66.24 12.90 18.93
C GLY A 227 -67.77 12.98 18.90
N GLU A 228 -68.37 12.35 19.92
CA GLU A 228 -69.47 12.87 20.75
C GLU A 228 -70.93 12.99 20.23
N ARG A 229 -71.78 12.31 21.04
CA ARG A 229 -73.19 12.55 21.44
C ARG A 229 -74.30 11.85 20.66
#